data_AF-A0A1C5V0P3-F1
#
_entry.id   AF-A0A1C5V0P3-F1
#
_cell.length_a   1.000
_cell.length_b   1.000
_cell.length_c   1.000
_cell.angle_alpha   90.00
_cell.angle_beta   90.00
_cell.angle_gamma   90.00
#
_symmetry.space_group_name_H-M   'P 1'
#
loop_
_entity.id
_entity.type
_entity.pdbx_description
1 polymer ?
#
loop_
_entity_poly.entity_id
_entity_poly.type
_entity_poly.pdbx_seq_one_letter_code
_entity_poly.pdbx_strand_id
1 'polypeptide(L)'
;MLSVRYKDTIVSVIAIVSMGIFINKIDQSIVFLTCYLPLNILVGLKNKECIEIHFVKSIFIFLVTILSSEIIDIEFYKELIIFYSLISMVGINILAPIYKRYNSPNNLRTIKNKLMIVMSFIYLLLVLFSLNSNKLIQYIFSISNPILIVYIALIIEIIKENIIID
;
A
#
# COMPACT_ATOMS: atom_id res chain seq x y z
N MET A 1 8.07 -1.54 -21.77
CA MET A 1 7.32 -0.98 -20.61
C MET A 1 6.98 -2.03 -19.54
N LEU A 2 6.57 -3.26 -19.88
CA LEU A 2 6.33 -4.33 -18.89
C LEU A 2 7.60 -4.77 -18.11
N SER A 3 8.78 -4.78 -18.76
CA SER A 3 10.05 -5.18 -18.13
C SER A 3 10.55 -4.22 -17.05
N VAL A 4 10.31 -2.91 -17.22
CA VAL A 4 10.75 -1.87 -16.27
C VAL A 4 9.97 -1.97 -14.96
N ARG A 5 8.64 -2.09 -15.06
CA ARG A 5 7.75 -2.19 -13.89
C ARG A 5 8.01 -3.44 -13.04
N TYR A 6 8.41 -4.54 -13.67
CA TYR A 6 8.78 -5.78 -12.98
C TYR A 6 10.13 -5.64 -12.25
N LYS A 7 11.11 -4.97 -12.89
CA LYS A 7 12.41 -4.69 -12.29
C LYS A 7 12.29 -3.81 -11.05
N ASP A 8 11.48 -2.75 -11.10
CA ASP A 8 11.26 -1.84 -9.96
C ASP A 8 10.59 -2.54 -8.77
N THR A 9 9.67 -3.47 -9.07
CA THR A 9 8.98 -4.29 -8.07
C THR A 9 9.97 -5.23 -7.35
N ILE A 10 10.82 -5.93 -8.10
CA ILE A 10 11.84 -6.83 -7.53
C ILE A 10 12.82 -6.05 -6.65
N VAL A 11 13.30 -4.90 -7.12
CA VAL A 11 14.23 -4.05 -6.35
C VAL A 11 13.60 -3.65 -5.02
N SER A 12 12.30 -3.32 -5.01
CA SER A 12 11.60 -2.93 -3.79
C SER A 12 11.39 -4.09 -2.82
N VAL A 13 11.09 -5.28 -3.34
CA VAL A 13 11.02 -6.51 -2.53
C VAL A 13 12.36 -6.76 -1.86
N ILE A 14 13.45 -6.78 -2.64
CA ILE A 14 14.79 -7.02 -2.12
C ILE A 14 15.15 -5.98 -1.05
N ALA A 15 14.85 -4.71 -1.31
CA ALA A 15 15.13 -3.60 -0.41
C ALA A 15 14.38 -3.70 0.92
N ILE A 16 13.08 -4.00 0.87
CA ILE A 16 12.26 -4.10 2.09
C ILE A 16 12.65 -5.34 2.89
N VAL A 17 12.89 -6.47 2.23
CA VAL A 17 13.34 -7.70 2.90
C VAL A 17 14.72 -7.52 3.52
N SER A 18 15.68 -6.94 2.80
CA SER A 18 17.03 -6.71 3.34
C SER A 18 17.01 -5.76 4.54
N MET A 19 16.22 -4.68 4.47
CA MET A 19 16.05 -3.76 5.60
C MET A 19 15.36 -4.44 6.78
N GLY A 20 14.32 -5.25 6.51
CA GLY A 20 13.64 -6.08 7.49
C GLY A 20 14.57 -7.03 8.24
N ILE A 21 15.50 -7.66 7.54
CA ILE A 21 16.55 -8.50 8.14
C ILE A 21 17.46 -7.63 9.03
N PHE A 22 17.91 -6.49 8.53
CA PHE A 22 18.84 -5.61 9.26
C PHE A 22 18.28 -5.10 10.59
N ILE A 23 16.98 -4.79 10.64
CA ILE A 23 16.30 -4.29 11.85
C ILE A 23 15.56 -5.39 12.64
N ASN A 24 15.72 -6.66 12.27
CA ASN A 24 15.06 -7.81 12.90
C ASN A 24 13.51 -7.73 12.90
N LYS A 25 12.93 -7.29 11.78
CA LYS A 25 11.47 -7.15 11.54
C LYS A 25 11.04 -7.87 10.26
N ILE A 26 11.56 -9.08 10.05
CA ILE A 26 11.32 -9.86 8.82
C ILE A 26 9.83 -10.15 8.64
N ASP A 27 9.14 -10.56 9.70
CA ASP A 27 7.70 -10.88 9.64
C ASP A 27 6.87 -9.66 9.25
N GLN A 28 7.13 -8.50 9.87
CA GLN A 28 6.49 -7.22 9.52
C GLN A 28 6.78 -6.82 8.06
N SER A 29 7.97 -7.14 7.54
CA SER A 29 8.36 -6.86 6.16
C SER A 29 7.55 -7.70 5.17
N ILE A 30 7.37 -8.99 5.47
CA ILE A 30 6.56 -9.90 4.66
C ILE A 30 5.09 -9.44 4.68
N VAL A 31 4.54 -9.13 5.85
CA VAL A 31 3.17 -8.62 5.99
C VAL A 31 2.99 -7.31 5.23
N PHE A 32 3.96 -6.39 5.35
CA PHE A 32 3.94 -5.13 4.62
C PHE A 32 3.91 -5.36 3.11
N LEU A 33 4.80 -6.19 2.57
CA LEU A 33 4.88 -6.47 1.14
C LEU A 33 3.62 -7.16 0.60
N THR A 34 3.06 -8.10 1.36
CA THR A 34 1.82 -8.80 0.99
C THR A 34 0.59 -7.91 0.98
N CYS A 35 0.61 -6.80 1.72
CA CYS A 35 -0.45 -5.78 1.68
C CYS A 35 -0.18 -4.71 0.62
N TYR A 36 1.05 -4.20 0.55
CA TYR A 36 1.42 -3.07 -0.29
C TYR A 36 1.47 -3.41 -1.78
N LEU A 37 2.18 -4.49 -2.16
CA LEU A 37 2.44 -4.78 -3.56
C LEU A 37 1.18 -5.11 -4.36
N PRO A 38 0.28 -6.00 -3.89
CA PRO A 38 -0.92 -6.33 -4.67
C PRO A 38 -1.80 -5.11 -4.89
N LEU A 39 -2.00 -4.26 -3.86
CA LEU A 39 -2.75 -3.03 -3.99
C LEU A 39 -2.10 -2.07 -4.99
N ASN A 40 -0.80 -1.82 -4.86
CA ASN A 40 -0.10 -0.90 -5.75
C ASN A 40 -0.15 -1.37 -7.22
N ILE A 41 0.01 -2.67 -7.48
CA ILE A 41 -0.09 -3.27 -8.82
C ILE A 41 -1.52 -3.18 -9.35
N LEU A 42 -2.51 -3.50 -8.51
CA LEU A 42 -3.92 -3.51 -8.90
C LEU A 42 -4.42 -2.11 -9.20
N VAL A 43 -4.02 -1.11 -8.40
CA VAL A 43 -4.30 0.32 -8.66
C VAL A 43 -3.60 0.78 -9.94
N GLY A 44 -2.36 0.35 -10.14
CA GLY A 44 -1.64 0.55 -11.40
C GLY A 44 -1.05 1.95 -11.57
N LEU A 45 -0.67 2.61 -10.46
CA LEU A 45 -0.01 3.92 -10.44
C LEU A 45 1.15 3.95 -11.46
N LYS A 46 1.22 5.01 -12.27
CA LYS A 46 2.26 5.17 -13.29
C LYS A 46 3.57 5.57 -12.62
N ASN A 47 4.53 4.65 -12.55
CA ASN A 47 5.89 4.99 -12.18
C ASN A 47 6.67 5.36 -13.44
N LYS A 48 6.92 6.66 -13.62
CA LYS A 48 7.89 7.18 -14.61
C LYS A 48 9.23 7.54 -13.96
N GLU A 49 9.39 7.24 -12.67
CA GLU A 49 10.57 7.57 -11.88
C GLU A 49 11.73 6.60 -12.19
N CYS A 50 12.96 7.06 -11.98
CA CYS A 50 14.14 6.21 -12.07
C CYS A 50 14.17 5.16 -10.95
N ILE A 51 14.86 4.03 -11.19
CA ILE A 51 14.96 2.89 -10.26
C ILE A 51 15.41 3.31 -8.85
N GLU A 52 16.37 4.24 -8.76
CA GLU A 52 16.93 4.75 -7.51
C GLU A 52 15.87 5.43 -6.63
N ILE A 53 15.04 6.29 -7.23
CA ILE A 53 13.97 6.99 -6.52
C ILE A 53 12.94 5.99 -5.99
N HIS A 54 12.61 4.98 -6.79
CA HIS A 54 11.68 3.92 -6.38
C HIS A 54 12.21 3.11 -5.19
N PHE A 55 13.50 2.79 -5.21
CA PHE A 55 14.18 2.12 -4.11
C PHE A 55 14.13 2.94 -2.82
N VAL A 56 14.54 4.22 -2.87
CA VAL A 56 14.54 5.11 -1.70
C VAL A 56 13.14 5.28 -1.13
N LYS A 57 12.15 5.54 -1.99
CA LYS A 57 10.74 5.70 -1.56
C LYS A 57 10.20 4.47 -0.86
N SER A 58 10.50 3.27 -1.38
CA SER A 58 10.00 2.01 -0.81
C SER A 58 10.61 1.72 0.56
N ILE A 59 11.92 1.95 0.72
CA ILE A 59 12.60 1.83 2.01
C ILE A 59 12.05 2.85 3.00
N PHE A 60 11.92 4.11 2.57
CA PHE A 60 11.44 5.19 3.42
C PHE A 60 10.04 4.89 3.98
N ILE A 61 9.10 4.51 3.11
CA ILE A 61 7.74 4.11 3.49
C ILE A 61 7.75 2.96 4.49
N PHE A 62 8.57 1.93 4.24
CA PHE A 62 8.68 0.78 5.12
C PHE A 62 9.24 1.18 6.50
N LEU A 63 10.29 2.00 6.53
CA LEU A 63 10.88 2.47 7.78
C LEU A 63 9.93 3.32 8.61
N VAL A 64 9.21 4.24 7.96
CA VAL A 64 8.17 5.03 8.65
C VAL A 64 7.12 4.09 9.27
N THR A 65 6.75 3.01 8.57
CA THR A 65 5.80 2.02 9.09
C THR A 65 6.34 1.29 10.32
N ILE A 66 7.59 0.83 10.27
CA ILE A 66 8.21 0.14 11.41
C ILE A 66 8.41 1.07 12.60
N LEU A 67 8.93 2.28 12.39
CA LEU A 67 9.12 3.26 13.47
C LEU A 67 7.79 3.64 14.12
N SER A 68 6.74 3.82 13.32
CA SER A 68 5.38 4.07 13.84
C SER A 68 4.91 2.91 14.73
N SER A 69 5.22 1.67 14.35
CA SER A 69 4.83 0.49 15.12
C SER A 69 5.52 0.36 16.48
N GLU A 70 6.67 1.00 16.66
CA GLU A 70 7.44 0.93 17.92
C GLU A 70 7.10 2.07 18.88
N ILE A 71 6.65 3.20 18.35
CA ILE A 71 6.44 4.43 19.13
C ILE A 71 4.96 4.62 19.47
N ILE A 72 4.04 4.17 18.61
CA ILE A 72 2.61 4.42 18.77
C ILE A 72 1.97 3.35 19.66
N ASP A 73 1.29 3.81 20.71
CA ASP A 73 0.44 2.96 21.53
C ASP A 73 -0.81 2.52 20.75
N ILE A 74 -0.80 1.27 20.29
CA ILE A 74 -1.89 0.72 19.46
C ILE A 74 -3.22 0.72 20.20
N GLU A 75 -3.22 0.52 21.52
CA GLU A 75 -4.46 0.45 22.31
C GLU A 75 -5.14 1.82 22.35
N PHE A 76 -4.35 2.88 22.55
CA PHE A 76 -4.85 4.26 22.51
C PHE A 76 -5.30 4.69 21.09
N TYR A 77 -4.58 4.29 20.05
CA TYR A 77 -4.86 4.71 18.66
C TYR A 77 -5.72 3.73 17.86
N LYS A 78 -6.26 2.68 18.47
CA LYS A 78 -7.06 1.63 17.81
C LYS A 78 -8.19 2.18 16.95
N GLU A 79 -8.96 3.13 17.48
CA GLU A 79 -10.09 3.73 16.76
C GLU A 79 -9.63 4.53 15.54
N LEU A 80 -8.54 5.28 15.68
CA LEU A 80 -7.93 6.02 14.59
C LEU A 80 -7.44 5.08 13.47
N ILE A 81 -6.84 3.94 13.85
CA ILE A 81 -6.40 2.91 12.91
C ILE A 81 -7.56 2.33 12.12
N ILE A 82 -8.67 1.99 12.79
CA ILE A 82 -9.89 1.52 12.13
C ILE A 82 -10.44 2.59 11.19
N PHE A 83 -10.51 3.84 11.67
CA PHE A 83 -11.07 4.96 10.93
C PHE A 83 -10.31 5.20 9.61
N TYR A 84 -8.99 5.36 9.64
CA TYR A 84 -8.25 5.60 8.40
C TYR A 84 -8.21 4.36 7.51
N SER A 85 -8.24 3.15 8.07
CA SER A 85 -8.28 1.91 7.27
C SER A 85 -9.58 1.81 6.48
N LEU A 86 -10.72 2.13 7.10
CA LEU A 86 -12.03 2.20 6.45
C LEU A 86 -12.06 3.24 5.34
N ILE A 87 -11.63 4.48 5.65
CA ILE A 87 -11.60 5.56 4.65
C ILE A 87 -10.70 5.20 3.48
N SER A 88 -9.52 4.63 3.76
CA SER A 88 -8.57 4.23 2.72
C SER A 88 -9.14 3.12 1.84
N MET A 89 -9.81 2.13 2.43
CA MET A 89 -10.49 1.06 1.68
C MET A 89 -11.56 1.63 0.74
N VAL A 90 -12.46 2.45 1.27
CA VAL A 90 -13.54 3.08 0.49
C VAL A 90 -12.96 3.98 -0.59
N GLY A 91 -11.98 4.79 -0.24
CA GLY A 91 -11.28 5.71 -1.12
C GLY A 91 -10.60 5.01 -2.29
N ILE A 92 -9.83 3.95 -2.04
CA ILE A 92 -9.20 3.14 -3.10
C ILE A 92 -10.27 2.56 -4.04
N ASN A 93 -11.35 2.01 -3.49
CA ASN A 93 -12.40 1.37 -4.29
C ASN A 93 -13.18 2.36 -5.17
N ILE A 94 -13.30 3.62 -4.78
CA ILE A 94 -13.95 4.67 -5.56
C ILE A 94 -12.97 5.30 -6.56
N LEU A 95 -11.80 5.70 -6.09
CA LEU A 95 -10.88 6.54 -6.86
C LEU A 95 -10.04 5.73 -7.87
N ALA A 96 -9.66 4.49 -7.56
CA ALA A 96 -8.82 3.72 -8.49
C ALA A 96 -9.52 3.35 -9.81
N PRO A 97 -10.84 3.02 -9.83
CA PRO A 97 -11.59 2.91 -11.09
C PRO A 97 -11.59 4.22 -11.88
N ILE A 98 -11.71 5.37 -11.22
CA ILE A 98 -11.68 6.70 -11.84
C ILE A 98 -10.31 6.92 -12.50
N TYR A 99 -9.22 6.77 -11.74
CA TYR A 99 -7.85 6.91 -12.26
C TYR A 99 -7.60 6.00 -13.48
N LYS A 100 -7.99 4.72 -13.41
CA LYS A 100 -7.82 3.78 -14.53
C LYS A 100 -8.62 4.14 -15.78
N ARG A 101 -9.67 4.96 -15.67
CA ARG A 101 -10.51 5.37 -16.83
C ARG A 101 -9.71 6.14 -17.85
N TYR A 102 -8.84 6.98 -17.33
CA TYR A 102 -8.02 7.86 -18.13
C TYR A 102 -6.73 7.15 -18.59
N ASN A 103 -6.35 6.06 -17.93
CA ASN A 103 -4.97 5.58 -17.93
C ASN A 103 -4.72 4.11 -18.30
N SER A 104 -5.74 3.27 -18.49
CA SER A 104 -5.57 1.83 -18.73
C SER A 104 -6.47 1.28 -19.85
N PRO A 105 -5.98 0.34 -20.69
CA PRO A 105 -6.78 -0.32 -21.72
C PRO A 105 -7.92 -1.16 -21.12
N ASN A 106 -9.04 -1.24 -21.84
CA ASN A 106 -10.35 -1.64 -21.30
C ASN A 106 -10.45 -3.14 -20.91
N ASN A 107 -9.75 -4.04 -21.62
CA ASN A 107 -10.01 -5.49 -21.53
C ASN A 107 -9.63 -6.15 -20.19
N LEU A 108 -8.62 -5.63 -19.47
CA LEU A 108 -8.20 -6.18 -18.16
C LEU A 108 -8.75 -5.39 -16.96
N ARG A 109 -9.48 -4.31 -17.24
CA ARG A 109 -9.86 -3.31 -16.25
C ARG A 109 -10.90 -3.82 -15.27
N THR A 110 -11.92 -4.50 -15.76
CA THR A 110 -13.02 -5.04 -14.96
C THR A 110 -12.53 -6.09 -13.95
N ILE A 111 -11.64 -6.99 -14.38
CA ILE A 111 -11.06 -8.04 -13.52
C ILE A 111 -10.21 -7.40 -12.42
N LYS A 112 -9.31 -6.47 -12.77
CA LYS A 112 -8.47 -5.77 -11.79
C LYS A 112 -9.27 -4.99 -10.76
N ASN A 113 -10.37 -4.36 -11.17
CA ASN A 113 -11.23 -3.63 -10.24
C ASN A 113 -11.93 -4.57 -9.26
N LYS A 114 -12.46 -5.70 -9.72
CA LYS A 114 -13.05 -6.72 -8.84
C LYS A 114 -12.02 -7.27 -7.84
N LEU A 115 -10.83 -7.63 -8.31
CA LEU A 115 -9.74 -8.11 -7.45
C LEU A 115 -9.34 -7.07 -6.41
N MET A 116 -9.23 -5.81 -6.79
CA MET A 116 -8.89 -4.73 -5.86
C MET A 116 -9.93 -4.56 -4.75
N ILE A 117 -11.22 -4.62 -5.08
CA ILE A 117 -12.31 -4.58 -4.09
C ILE A 117 -12.15 -5.75 -3.11
N VAL A 118 -11.98 -6.97 -3.62
CA VAL A 118 -11.79 -8.17 -2.78
C VAL A 118 -10.56 -8.03 -1.87
N MET A 119 -9.41 -7.62 -2.42
CA MET A 119 -8.17 -7.46 -1.64
C MET A 119 -8.31 -6.38 -0.56
N SER A 120 -8.91 -5.23 -0.89
CA SER A 120 -9.13 -4.14 0.07
C SER A 120 -10.01 -4.59 1.25
N PHE A 121 -11.02 -5.43 0.98
CA PHE A 121 -11.90 -5.99 2.01
C PHE A 121 -11.18 -7.04 2.87
N ILE A 122 -10.38 -7.91 2.26
CA ILE A 122 -9.52 -8.87 2.97
C ILE A 122 -8.58 -8.13 3.95
N TYR A 123 -7.98 -7.03 3.52
CA TYR A 123 -7.08 -6.28 4.38
C TYR A 123 -7.81 -5.55 5.51
N LEU A 124 -9.01 -5.02 5.27
CA LEU A 124 -9.83 -4.49 6.36
C LEU A 124 -10.17 -5.57 7.40
N LEU A 125 -10.55 -6.76 6.96
CA LEU A 125 -10.79 -7.90 7.86
C LEU A 125 -9.53 -8.27 8.64
N LEU A 126 -8.36 -8.27 8.00
CA LEU A 126 -7.08 -8.51 8.67
C LEU A 126 -6.76 -7.45 9.72
N VAL A 127 -7.05 -6.16 9.47
CA VAL A 127 -6.89 -5.10 10.48
C VAL A 127 -7.81 -5.36 11.67
N LEU A 128 -9.10 -5.61 11.43
CA LEU A 128 -10.09 -5.88 12.49
C LEU A 128 -9.73 -7.13 13.31
N PHE A 129 -9.27 -8.18 12.64
CA PHE A 129 -8.85 -9.42 13.30
C PHE A 129 -7.57 -9.22 14.12
N SER A 130 -6.60 -8.48 13.58
CA SER A 130 -5.33 -8.21 14.27
C SER A 130 -5.53 -7.34 15.52
N LEU A 131 -6.48 -6.41 15.47
CA LEU A 131 -6.86 -5.56 16.60
C LEU A 131 -7.50 -6.29 17.78
N ASN A 132 -8.01 -7.50 17.54
CA ASN A 132 -8.66 -8.31 18.56
C ASN A 132 -7.76 -9.47 19.03
N SER A 133 -6.50 -9.51 18.58
CA SER A 133 -5.54 -10.57 18.92
C SER A 133 -4.23 -9.97 19.41
N ASN A 134 -3.89 -10.23 20.68
CA ASN A 134 -2.63 -9.76 21.30
C ASN A 134 -1.39 -10.25 20.55
N LYS A 135 -1.47 -11.40 19.85
CA LYS A 135 -0.34 -11.93 19.07
C LYS A 135 -0.14 -11.21 17.74
N LEU A 136 -1.21 -10.64 17.19
CA LEU A 136 -1.21 -10.04 15.86
C LEU A 136 -1.15 -8.51 15.88
N ILE A 137 -1.36 -7.91 17.05
CA ILE A 137 -1.37 -6.46 17.24
C ILE A 137 -0.09 -5.80 16.70
N GLN A 138 1.07 -6.45 16.88
CA GLN A 138 2.37 -5.96 16.39
C GLN A 138 2.49 -5.83 14.86
N TYR A 139 1.58 -6.45 14.09
CA TYR A 139 1.57 -6.37 12.63
C TYR A 139 0.63 -5.29 12.10
N ILE A 140 -0.09 -4.59 12.98
CA ILE A 140 -1.20 -3.75 12.56
C ILE A 140 -0.78 -2.61 11.63
N PHE A 141 0.35 -1.98 11.90
CA PHE A 141 0.89 -0.93 11.06
C PHE A 141 1.38 -1.49 9.73
N SER A 142 1.98 -2.68 9.73
CA SER A 142 2.37 -3.40 8.51
C SER A 142 1.19 -3.81 7.64
N ILE A 143 -0.04 -3.86 8.17
CA ILE A 143 -1.26 -4.15 7.40
C ILE A 143 -1.95 -2.84 6.97
N SER A 144 -2.19 -1.94 7.93
CA SER A 144 -3.03 -0.75 7.75
C SER A 144 -2.32 0.40 7.01
N ASN A 145 -1.03 0.65 7.28
CA ASN A 145 -0.28 1.73 6.62
C ASN A 145 -0.14 1.51 5.11
N PRO A 146 0.14 0.30 4.58
CA PRO A 146 0.09 0.06 3.14
C PRO A 146 -1.19 0.54 2.47
N ILE A 147 -2.35 0.30 3.09
CA ILE A 147 -3.65 0.70 2.54
C ILE A 147 -3.73 2.23 2.51
N LEU A 148 -3.36 2.90 3.60
CA LEU A 148 -3.33 4.35 3.69
C LEU A 148 -2.37 4.98 2.67
N ILE A 149 -1.18 4.42 2.51
CA ILE A 149 -0.15 4.93 1.61
C ILE A 149 -0.60 4.81 0.15
N VAL A 150 -1.20 3.69 -0.23
CA VAL A 150 -1.76 3.52 -1.58
C VAL A 150 -2.90 4.50 -1.82
N TYR A 151 -3.76 4.73 -0.83
CA TYR A 151 -4.84 5.70 -0.92
C TYR A 151 -4.32 7.13 -1.12
N ILE A 152 -3.36 7.57 -0.30
CA ILE A 152 -2.73 8.90 -0.42
C ILE A 152 -2.03 9.05 -1.76
N ALA A 153 -1.22 8.06 -2.17
CA ALA A 153 -0.51 8.09 -3.43
C ALA A 153 -1.47 8.23 -4.63
N LEU A 154 -2.64 7.60 -4.54
CA LEU A 154 -3.66 7.69 -5.56
C LEU A 154 -4.32 9.08 -5.60
N ILE A 155 -4.61 9.69 -4.45
CA ILE A 155 -5.10 11.08 -4.40
C ILE A 155 -4.10 12.02 -5.07
N ILE A 156 -2.82 11.91 -4.72
CA ILE A 156 -1.75 12.76 -5.26
C ILE A 156 -1.68 12.62 -6.78
N GLU A 157 -1.72 11.40 -7.32
CA GLU A 157 -1.66 11.18 -8.76
C GLU A 157 -2.89 11.71 -9.50
N ILE A 158 -4.09 11.59 -8.93
CA ILE A 158 -5.31 12.18 -9.52
C ILE A 158 -5.22 13.72 -9.54
N ILE A 159 -4.78 14.34 -8.44
CA ILE A 159 -4.61 15.80 -8.37
C ILE A 159 -3.57 16.26 -9.41
N LYS A 160 -2.43 15.56 -9.48
CA LYS A 160 -1.36 15.86 -10.43
C LYS A 160 -1.81 15.74 -11.87
N GLU A 161 -2.56 14.71 -12.23
CA GLU A 161 -3.10 14.58 -13.60
C GLU A 161 -4.09 15.71 -13.92
N ASN A 162 -4.93 16.14 -12.97
CA ASN A 162 -5.87 17.24 -13.21
C ASN A 162 -5.17 18.60 -13.35
N ILE A 163 -4.12 18.88 -12.56
CA ILE A 163 -3.37 20.15 -12.67
C ILE A 163 -2.61 20.26 -14.01
N ILE A 164 -2.13 19.15 -14.57
CA ILE A 164 -1.37 19.16 -15.82
C ILE A 164 -2.28 19.35 -17.06
N ILE A 165 -3.60 19.17 -16.90
CA ILE A 165 -4.59 19.30 -17.98
C ILE A 165 -5.12 20.73 -18.11
N ASP A 166 -4.95 21.58 -17.08
CA ASP A 166 -5.20 23.03 -17.11
C ASP A 166 -3.94 23.82 -17.49
#